data_AF-A0A950ATV2-F1
#
_entry.id   AF-A0A950ATV2-F1
#
_cell.length_a   1.000
_cell.length_b   1.000
_cell.length_c   1.000
_cell.angle_alpha   90.00
_cell.angle_beta   90.00
_cell.angle_gamma   90.00
#
_symmetry.space_group_name_H-M   'P 1'
#
loop_
_entity.id
_entity.type
_entity.pdbx_description
1 polymer ?
#
loop_
_entity_poly.entity_id
_entity_poly.type
_entity_poly.pdbx_seq_one_letter_code
_entity_poly.pdbx_strand_id
1 'polypeptide(L)'
;MARLTPTCVWRISPELVLALQDRFGDPVDAYVNGSQVWLRDDGPGGVTIEWRLHPVAAYERPAGVDTYDVFTMTSDALAQGATPPAPVEQLWDGLEAFAAYDDEVEPATLATATAEALGVRPDACGVVDHQQVGDAWEHSRDTSIVAALLAQLSS
;
A
#
# COMPACT_ATOMS: atom_id res chain seq x y z
N MET A 1 -0.64 -25.79 3.19
CA MET A 1 -1.87 -24.96 3.17
C MET A 1 -1.40 -23.53 3.13
N ALA A 2 -1.87 -22.73 2.18
CA ALA A 2 -1.55 -21.31 2.17
C ALA A 2 -2.11 -20.67 3.44
N ARG A 3 -1.31 -19.81 4.08
CA ARG A 3 -1.75 -19.04 5.24
C ARG A 3 -2.55 -17.86 4.72
N LEU A 4 -3.76 -17.69 5.25
CA LEU A 4 -4.59 -16.53 4.93
C LEU A 4 -4.18 -15.36 5.83
N THR A 5 -4.01 -14.18 5.24
CA THR A 5 -3.58 -12.97 5.91
C THR A 5 -4.72 -11.95 5.99
N PRO A 6 -5.11 -11.50 7.19
CA PRO A 6 -5.99 -10.35 7.37
C PRO A 6 -5.41 -9.11 6.70
N THR A 7 -6.16 -8.51 5.77
CA THR A 7 -5.65 -7.44 4.90
C THR A 7 -6.72 -6.38 4.65
N CYS A 8 -6.30 -5.11 4.69
CA CYS A 8 -7.07 -3.96 4.24
C CYS A 8 -6.45 -3.37 2.97
N VAL A 9 -7.28 -2.94 2.03
CA VAL A 9 -6.83 -2.40 0.73
C VAL A 9 -7.53 -1.10 0.40
N TRP A 10 -6.79 -0.15 -0.15
CA TRP A 10 -7.27 1.09 -0.74
C TRP A 10 -6.77 1.21 -2.18
N ARG A 11 -7.61 1.71 -3.09
CA ARG A 11 -7.18 2.16 -4.41
C ARG A 11 -6.45 3.49 -4.29
N ILE A 12 -5.48 3.70 -5.17
CA ILE A 12 -4.74 4.96 -5.16
C ILE A 12 -5.66 6.15 -5.44
N SER A 13 -5.38 7.26 -4.78
CA SER A 13 -5.88 8.57 -5.15
C SER A 13 -4.92 9.66 -4.64
N PRO A 14 -4.97 10.88 -5.18
CA PRO A 14 -4.19 11.99 -4.62
C PRO A 14 -4.47 12.23 -3.14
N GLU A 15 -5.72 12.08 -2.70
CA GLU A 15 -6.13 12.22 -1.30
C GLU A 15 -5.49 11.14 -0.41
N LEU A 16 -5.36 9.91 -0.91
CA LEU A 16 -4.69 8.83 -0.20
C LEU A 16 -3.20 9.12 -0.02
N VAL A 17 -2.52 9.60 -1.07
CA VAL A 17 -1.10 9.99 -1.00
C VAL A 17 -0.88 11.11 0.01
N LEU A 18 -1.75 12.12 0.00
CA LEU A 18 -1.68 13.22 0.97
C LEU A 18 -1.99 12.76 2.40
N ALA A 19 -2.93 11.83 2.60
CA ALA A 19 -3.21 11.25 3.91
C ALA A 19 -2.02 10.44 4.44
N LEU A 20 -1.34 9.66 3.59
CA LEU A 20 -0.12 8.97 3.95
C LEU A 20 0.97 9.95 4.38
N GLN A 21 1.19 11.03 3.61
CA GLN A 21 2.20 12.03 3.95
C GLN A 21 1.87 12.75 5.27
N ASP A 22 0.62 13.17 5.47
CA ASP A 22 0.18 13.88 6.68
C ASP A 22 0.30 13.00 7.95
N ARG A 23 -0.06 11.72 7.85
CA ARG A 23 -0.15 10.83 9.01
C ARG A 23 1.11 10.03 9.29
N PHE A 24 1.79 9.59 8.23
CA PHE A 24 2.91 8.66 8.33
C PHE A 24 4.25 9.32 7.97
N GLY A 25 4.24 10.36 7.14
CA GLY A 25 5.45 10.97 6.61
C GLY A 25 6.16 10.05 5.61
N ASP A 26 7.48 10.15 5.55
CA ASP A 26 8.28 9.40 4.59
C ASP A 26 8.25 7.87 4.84
N PRO A 27 8.27 7.04 3.78
CA PRO A 27 8.41 5.59 3.88
C PRO A 27 9.71 5.20 4.60
N VAL A 28 9.66 4.11 5.37
CA VAL A 28 10.87 3.54 6.00
C VAL A 28 11.71 2.72 5.02
N ASP A 29 11.10 2.25 3.92
CA ASP A 29 11.80 1.58 2.82
C ASP A 29 11.09 1.79 1.48
N ALA A 30 11.84 1.63 0.40
CA ALA A 30 11.36 1.74 -0.97
C ALA A 30 12.12 0.76 -1.88
N TYR A 31 11.41 0.18 -2.84
CA TYR A 31 11.98 -0.81 -3.74
C TYR A 31 12.03 -0.31 -5.18
N VAL A 32 13.01 -0.79 -5.94
CA VAL A 32 13.21 -0.42 -7.36
C VAL A 32 12.02 -0.74 -8.27
N ASN A 33 11.12 -1.62 -7.82
CA ASN A 33 9.86 -1.92 -8.49
C ASN A 33 8.78 -0.85 -8.26
N GLY A 34 9.02 0.16 -7.44
CA GLY A 34 8.10 1.26 -7.14
C GLY A 34 7.36 1.15 -5.81
N SER A 35 7.47 0.01 -5.10
CA SER A 35 6.83 -0.18 -3.80
C SER A 35 7.40 0.76 -2.73
N GLN A 36 6.53 1.26 -1.86
CA GLN A 36 6.89 2.09 -0.69
C GLN A 36 6.34 1.45 0.58
N VAL A 37 7.12 1.45 1.66
CA VAL A 37 6.79 0.69 2.88
C VAL A 37 6.83 1.58 4.12
N TRP A 38 5.84 1.40 4.99
CA TRP A 38 5.84 1.92 6.37
C TRP A 38 5.63 0.74 7.32
N LEU A 39 6.31 0.79 8.47
CA LEU A 39 6.05 -0.08 9.61
C LEU A 39 5.59 0.78 10.77
N ARG A 40 4.46 0.44 11.37
CA ARG A 40 3.91 1.20 12.49
C ARG A 40 3.51 0.29 13.65
N ASP A 41 3.99 0.63 14.84
CA ASP A 41 3.78 -0.15 16.06
C ASP A 41 2.51 0.27 16.84
N ASP A 42 1.63 1.05 16.19
CA ASP A 42 0.37 1.54 16.77
C ASP A 42 -0.85 0.71 16.37
N GLY A 43 -0.64 -0.54 15.94
CA GLY A 43 -1.70 -1.48 15.61
C GLY A 43 -2.46 -2.02 16.83
N PRO A 44 -3.59 -2.72 16.59
CA PRO A 44 -4.39 -3.33 17.64
C PRO A 44 -3.56 -4.24 18.54
N GLY A 45 -3.69 -4.07 19.86
CA GLY A 45 -2.95 -4.88 20.82
C GLY A 45 -1.43 -4.69 20.81
N GLY A 46 -0.93 -3.63 20.16
CA GLY A 46 0.51 -3.35 20.01
C GLY A 46 1.19 -4.11 18.88
N VAL A 47 0.41 -4.74 17.98
CA VAL A 47 0.93 -5.36 16.76
C VAL A 47 1.52 -4.31 15.82
N THR A 48 2.64 -4.64 15.19
CA THR A 48 3.18 -3.84 14.09
C THR A 48 2.32 -4.05 12.84
N ILE A 49 1.82 -2.97 12.26
CA ILE A 49 1.15 -2.98 10.96
C ILE A 49 2.16 -2.60 9.89
N GLU A 50 2.29 -3.44 8.87
CA GLU A 50 3.01 -3.13 7.65
C GLU A 50 2.03 -2.52 6.64
N TRP A 51 2.43 -1.38 6.09
CA TRP A 51 1.72 -0.66 5.04
C TRP A 51 2.57 -0.69 3.79
N ARG A 52 2.01 -1.22 2.69
CA ARG A 52 2.70 -1.30 1.39
C ARG A 52 1.90 -0.53 0.34
N LEU A 53 2.50 0.53 -0.17
CA LEU A 53 2.00 1.20 -1.37
C LEU A 53 2.53 0.44 -2.58
N HIS A 54 1.63 -0.19 -3.32
CA HIS A 54 1.96 -1.08 -4.42
C HIS A 54 2.01 -0.33 -5.74
N PRO A 55 3.07 -0.54 -6.53
CA PRO A 55 3.24 0.09 -7.82
C PRO A 55 2.21 -0.43 -8.83
N VAL A 56 2.00 0.31 -9.91
CA VAL A 56 1.26 -0.20 -11.06
C VAL A 56 1.95 -1.40 -11.70
N ALA A 57 1.19 -2.22 -12.42
CA ALA A 57 1.75 -3.19 -13.36
C ALA A 57 2.72 -2.51 -14.35
N ALA A 58 3.83 -3.17 -14.66
CA ALA A 58 4.90 -2.66 -15.52
C ALA A 58 5.46 -1.30 -15.10
N TYR A 59 5.50 -1.01 -13.80
CA TYR A 59 6.01 0.25 -13.24
C TYR A 59 7.32 0.71 -13.87
N GLU A 60 7.33 2.00 -14.23
CA GLU A 60 8.51 2.72 -14.65
C GLU A 60 8.76 3.88 -13.70
N ARG A 61 9.96 3.91 -13.12
CA ARG A 61 10.38 5.01 -12.25
C ARG A 61 10.47 6.30 -13.07
N PRO A 62 9.91 7.43 -12.59
CA PRO A 62 10.05 8.72 -13.26
C PRO A 62 11.50 9.08 -13.54
N ALA A 63 11.74 9.67 -14.72
CA ALA A 63 13.08 10.04 -15.15
C ALA A 63 13.71 11.08 -14.22
N GLY A 64 14.93 10.81 -13.74
CA GLY A 64 15.67 11.72 -12.87
C GLY A 64 15.21 11.73 -11.41
N VAL A 65 14.30 10.84 -11.01
CA VAL A 65 13.85 10.68 -9.62
C VAL A 65 14.48 9.43 -9.01
N ASP A 66 15.02 9.53 -7.81
CA ASP A 66 15.52 8.36 -7.08
C ASP A 66 14.37 7.49 -6.56
N THR A 67 14.61 6.19 -6.37
CA THR A 67 13.58 5.25 -5.88
C THR A 67 13.02 5.67 -4.52
N TYR A 68 13.87 6.19 -3.64
CA TYR A 68 13.47 6.65 -2.32
C TYR A 68 12.80 8.03 -2.35
N ASP A 69 12.98 8.80 -3.42
CA ASP A 69 12.44 10.16 -3.55
C ASP A 69 11.05 10.20 -4.21
N VAL A 70 10.62 9.10 -4.87
CA VAL A 70 9.36 9.08 -5.65
C VAL A 70 8.16 9.52 -4.81
N PHE A 71 8.02 8.97 -3.60
CA PHE A 71 6.89 9.28 -2.72
C PHE A 71 6.92 10.73 -2.24
N THR A 72 8.05 11.18 -1.68
CA THR A 72 8.20 12.54 -1.14
C THR A 72 8.03 13.59 -2.23
N MET A 73 8.66 13.42 -3.40
CA MET A 73 8.49 14.37 -4.51
C MET A 73 7.04 14.43 -5.02
N THR A 74 6.35 13.30 -5.05
CA THR A 74 4.95 13.26 -5.50
C THR A 74 4.03 13.91 -4.47
N SER A 75 4.14 13.56 -3.20
CA SER A 75 3.32 14.12 -2.13
C SER A 75 3.54 15.63 -1.93
N ASP A 76 4.79 16.09 -1.99
CA ASP A 76 5.12 17.52 -1.92
C ASP A 76 4.52 18.31 -3.08
N ALA A 77 4.61 17.78 -4.30
CA ALA A 77 4.02 18.42 -5.47
C ALA A 77 2.49 18.52 -5.33
N LEU A 78 1.82 17.44 -4.90
CA LEU A 78 0.38 17.44 -4.65
C LEU A 78 -0.02 18.46 -3.58
N ALA A 79 0.71 18.52 -2.46
CA ALA A 79 0.42 19.44 -1.37
C ALA A 79 0.55 20.91 -1.78
N GLN A 80 1.47 21.20 -2.72
CA GLN A 80 1.70 22.54 -3.26
C GLN A 80 0.78 22.88 -4.45
N GLY A 81 -0.05 21.95 -4.91
CA GLY A 81 -0.82 22.11 -6.15
C GLY A 81 0.05 22.19 -7.41
N ALA A 82 1.28 21.67 -7.33
CA ALA A 82 2.21 21.56 -8.44
C ALA A 82 2.00 20.25 -9.21
N THR A 83 2.70 20.10 -10.34
CA THR A 83 2.67 18.87 -11.14
C THR A 83 3.63 17.84 -10.53
N PRO A 84 3.15 16.64 -10.15
CA PRO A 84 4.02 15.57 -9.67
C PRO A 84 4.90 14.99 -10.80
N PRO A 85 5.97 14.23 -10.47
CA PRO A 85 6.84 13.61 -11.48
C PRO A 85 6.12 12.71 -12.49
N ALA A 86 5.02 12.10 -12.06
CA ALA A 86 4.02 11.42 -12.88
C ALA A 86 2.65 11.44 -12.17
N PRO A 87 1.54 11.22 -12.87
CA PRO A 87 0.23 11.00 -12.25
C PRO A 87 0.28 9.84 -11.23
N VAL A 88 -0.45 9.96 -10.11
CA VAL A 88 -0.39 8.95 -9.03
C VAL A 88 -0.86 7.58 -9.51
N GLU A 89 -1.83 7.54 -10.43
CA GLU A 89 -2.38 6.33 -11.05
C GLU A 89 -1.43 5.68 -12.07
N GLN A 90 -0.31 6.35 -12.40
CA GLN A 90 0.79 5.77 -13.18
C GLN A 90 1.94 5.29 -12.30
N LEU A 91 1.93 5.65 -11.01
CA LEU A 91 2.96 5.27 -10.06
C LEU A 91 2.52 4.07 -9.22
N TRP A 92 1.31 4.12 -8.69
CA TRP A 92 0.79 3.12 -7.75
C TRP A 92 -0.62 2.69 -8.11
N ASP A 93 -0.95 1.43 -7.85
CA ASP A 93 -2.33 0.94 -7.96
C ASP A 93 -3.12 1.20 -6.66
N GLY A 94 -2.43 1.20 -5.52
CA GLY A 94 -3.09 1.30 -4.22
C GLY A 94 -2.24 0.89 -3.04
N LEU A 95 -2.83 1.02 -1.86
CA LEU A 95 -2.23 0.74 -0.56
C LEU A 95 -2.79 -0.55 0.01
N GLU A 96 -1.94 -1.32 0.65
CA GLU A 96 -2.28 -2.50 1.44
C GLU A 96 -1.80 -2.30 2.89
N ALA A 97 -2.58 -2.79 3.86
CA ALA A 97 -2.18 -2.87 5.27
C ALA A 97 -2.49 -4.24 5.85
N PHE A 98 -1.53 -4.83 6.55
CA PHE A 98 -1.64 -6.13 7.22
C PHE A 98 -0.71 -6.20 8.44
N ALA A 99 -0.94 -7.18 9.33
CA ALA A 99 -0.05 -7.39 10.47
C ALA A 99 1.32 -7.91 10.00
N ALA A 100 2.39 -7.25 10.45
CA ALA A 100 3.76 -7.69 10.19
C ALA A 100 4.10 -8.93 11.03
N TYR A 101 5.25 -9.55 10.74
CA TYR A 101 5.85 -10.62 11.54
C TYR A 101 4.93 -11.79 11.89
N ASP A 102 3.98 -12.10 11.00
CA ASP A 102 3.04 -13.21 11.18
C ASP A 102 2.12 -13.08 12.41
N ASP A 103 1.93 -11.86 12.94
CA ASP A 103 0.99 -11.59 14.03
C ASP A 103 -0.48 -11.78 13.56
N GLU A 104 -1.35 -12.15 14.50
CA GLU A 104 -2.76 -12.39 14.23
C GLU A 104 -3.62 -11.20 14.63
N VAL A 105 -4.41 -10.69 13.68
CA VAL A 105 -5.38 -9.62 13.90
C VAL A 105 -6.67 -9.96 13.18
N GLU A 106 -7.81 -9.84 13.85
CA GLU A 106 -9.10 -10.05 13.19
C GLU A 106 -9.33 -8.97 12.11
N PRO A 107 -9.82 -9.32 10.91
CA PRO A 107 -10.00 -8.35 9.82
C PRO A 107 -10.83 -7.12 10.22
N ALA A 108 -11.90 -7.31 11.00
CA ALA A 108 -12.72 -6.19 11.47
C ALA A 108 -11.93 -5.22 12.37
N THR A 109 -11.07 -5.76 13.24
CA THR A 109 -10.22 -4.96 14.12
C THR A 109 -9.12 -4.24 13.32
N LEU A 110 -8.53 -4.92 12.33
CA LEU A 110 -7.58 -4.33 11.41
C LEU A 110 -8.22 -3.16 10.62
N ALA A 111 -9.42 -3.36 10.07
CA ALA A 111 -10.13 -2.32 9.32
C ALA A 111 -10.42 -1.07 10.15
N THR A 112 -10.84 -1.24 11.41
CA THR A 112 -11.06 -0.10 12.31
C THR A 112 -9.75 0.63 12.59
N ALA A 113 -8.71 -0.07 13.02
CA ALA A 113 -7.45 0.57 13.40
C ALA A 113 -6.76 1.25 12.22
N THR A 114 -6.74 0.61 11.06
CA THR A 114 -6.14 1.20 9.85
C THR A 114 -6.93 2.42 9.36
N ALA A 115 -8.27 2.39 9.39
CA ALA A 115 -9.09 3.54 9.05
C ALA A 115 -8.87 4.71 10.03
N GLU A 116 -8.67 4.43 11.32
CA GLU A 116 -8.37 5.45 12.33
C GLU A 116 -6.97 6.05 12.15
N ALA A 117 -5.96 5.21 11.89
CA ALA A 117 -4.58 5.63 11.69
C ALA A 117 -4.44 6.55 10.47
N LEU A 118 -5.04 6.15 9.35
CA LEU A 118 -4.93 6.87 8.08
C LEU A 118 -5.98 7.98 7.92
N GLY A 119 -7.11 7.90 8.63
CA GLY A 119 -8.24 8.81 8.47
C GLY A 119 -9.08 8.54 7.20
N VAL A 120 -8.77 7.47 6.46
CA VAL A 120 -9.45 7.05 5.24
C VAL A 120 -9.86 5.58 5.37
N ARG A 121 -11.13 5.27 5.12
CA ARG A 121 -11.63 3.88 5.21
C ARG A 121 -11.05 3.04 4.06
N PRO A 122 -10.70 1.76 4.31
CA PRO A 122 -10.32 0.84 3.24
C PRO A 122 -11.50 0.60 2.29
N ASP A 123 -11.18 0.39 1.01
CA ASP A 123 -12.15 -0.02 0.00
C ASP A 123 -12.61 -1.47 0.21
N ALA A 124 -11.72 -2.31 0.73
CA ALA A 124 -12.00 -3.70 1.05
C ALA A 124 -11.16 -4.17 2.25
N CYS A 125 -11.71 -5.09 3.02
CA CYS A 125 -11.02 -5.76 4.11
C CYS A 125 -11.52 -7.19 4.25
N GLY A 126 -10.62 -8.12 4.58
CA GLY A 126 -10.93 -9.53 4.77
C GLY A 126 -9.66 -10.33 4.95
N VAL A 127 -9.68 -11.58 4.49
CA VAL A 127 -8.51 -12.46 4.49
C VAL A 127 -8.12 -12.80 3.06
N VAL A 128 -6.82 -12.80 2.77
CA VAL A 128 -6.27 -13.05 1.42
C VAL A 128 -5.17 -14.10 1.46
N ASP A 129 -4.96 -14.79 0.36
CA ASP A 129 -3.80 -15.65 0.13
C ASP A 129 -2.68 -14.82 -0.49
N HIS A 130 -1.82 -14.24 0.37
CA HIS A 130 -0.65 -13.46 -0.06
C HIS A 130 0.33 -14.27 -0.89
N GLN A 131 0.46 -15.58 -0.62
CA GLN A 131 1.37 -16.43 -1.37
C GLN A 131 0.90 -16.54 -2.82
N GLN A 132 -0.39 -16.80 -3.05
CA GLN A 132 -0.94 -16.85 -4.40
C GLN A 132 -0.75 -15.53 -5.16
N VAL A 133 -0.96 -14.39 -4.50
CA VAL A 133 -0.79 -13.06 -5.12
C VAL A 133 0.68 -12.79 -5.43
N GLY A 134 1.58 -13.09 -4.49
CA GLY A 134 3.02 -12.95 -4.66
C GLY A 134 3.55 -13.83 -5.79
N ASP A 135 3.18 -15.11 -5.80
CA ASP A 135 3.53 -16.05 -6.87
C ASP A 135 3.07 -15.50 -8.24
N ALA A 136 1.84 -15.02 -8.37
CA ALA A 136 1.32 -14.46 -9.62
C ALA A 136 2.07 -13.20 -10.08
N TRP A 137 2.53 -12.37 -9.15
CA TRP A 137 3.33 -11.19 -9.43
C TRP A 137 4.76 -11.53 -9.85
N GLU A 138 5.41 -12.49 -9.18
CA GLU A 138 6.77 -12.92 -9.53
C GLU A 138 6.85 -13.52 -10.94
N HIS A 139 5.78 -14.17 -11.40
CA HIS A 139 5.71 -14.79 -12.73
C HIS A 139 5.31 -13.80 -13.85
N SER A 140 4.91 -12.57 -13.53
CA SER A 140 4.40 -11.61 -14.52
C SER A 140 4.64 -10.16 -14.12
N ARG A 141 5.31 -9.40 -15.00
CA ARG A 141 5.48 -7.95 -14.80
C ARG A 141 4.19 -7.15 -15.00
N ASP A 142 3.14 -7.76 -15.55
CA ASP A 142 1.87 -7.13 -15.89
C ASP A 142 0.78 -7.35 -14.81
N THR A 143 1.14 -7.97 -13.68
CA THR A 143 0.20 -8.28 -12.60
C THR A 143 0.13 -7.14 -11.60
N SER A 144 -1.08 -6.60 -11.38
CA SER A 144 -1.37 -5.69 -10.28
C SER A 144 -1.65 -6.47 -8.99
N ILE A 145 -0.84 -6.23 -7.95
CA ILE A 145 -1.06 -6.82 -6.62
C ILE A 145 -2.40 -6.35 -6.05
N VAL A 146 -2.69 -5.05 -6.13
CA VAL A 146 -3.92 -4.47 -5.58
C VAL A 146 -5.17 -5.03 -6.25
N ALA A 147 -5.16 -5.18 -7.58
CA ALA A 147 -6.29 -5.80 -8.28
C ALA A 147 -6.51 -7.26 -7.87
N ALA A 148 -5.42 -8.03 -7.67
CA ALA A 148 -5.50 -9.41 -7.21
C ALA A 148 -6.02 -9.53 -5.77
N LEU A 149 -5.57 -8.65 -4.86
CA LEU A 149 -6.07 -8.58 -3.49
C LEU A 149 -7.57 -8.24 -3.46
N LEU A 150 -7.98 -7.20 -4.20
CA LEU A 150 -9.38 -6.79 -4.29
C LEU A 150 -10.27 -7.91 -4.86
N ALA A 151 -9.78 -8.66 -5.85
CA ALA A 151 -10.50 -9.80 -6.40
C ALA A 151 -10.79 -10.86 -5.32
N GLN A 152 -9.81 -11.21 -4.48
CA GLN A 152 -10.00 -12.15 -3.37
C GLN A 152 -10.89 -11.60 -2.25
N LEU A 153 -10.88 -10.28 -2.02
CA LEU A 153 -11.71 -9.65 -0.98
C LEU A 153 -13.17 -9.42 -1.42
N SER A 154 -13.45 -9.57 -2.71
CA SER A 154 -14.80 -9.40 -3.28
C SER A 154 -15.58 -10.71 -3.47
N SER A 155 -14.94 -11.84 -3.19
CA SER A 155 -15.48 -13.20 -3.40
C SER A 155 -16.18 -13.78 -2.18
#